data_AF-A0A7K4FRH5-F1
#
_entry.id   AF-A0A7K4FRH5-F1
#
_cell.length_a   1.000
_cell.length_b   1.000
_cell.length_c   1.000
_cell.angle_alpha   90.00
_cell.angle_beta   90.00
_cell.angle_gamma   90.00
#
_symmetry.space_group_name_H-M   'P 1'
#
loop_
_entity.id
_entity.type
_entity.pdbx_description
1 polymer ?
#
loop_
_entity_poly.entity_id
_entity_poly.type
_entity_poly.pdbx_seq_one_letter_code
_entity_poly.pdbx_strand_id
1 'polypeptide(L)'
;MLTFIYDSISWEEKELIKGLQLEGVKLNLVNAKDNALNLTGKLDFEGTAIIRCMSSRRSLYYSYILESHGIKTINSFNTCNIAGNKVFTTSYLYKNGIKTPETLVSFSHDNA
;
A
#
# COMPACT_ATOMS: atom_id res chain seq x y z
N MET A 1 -18.72 2.10 3.76
CA MET A 1 -18.26 0.88 3.07
C MET A 1 -16.75 0.92 3.01
N LEU A 2 -16.07 -0.21 3.21
CA LEU A 2 -14.62 -0.34 3.13
C LEU A 2 -14.29 -1.33 2.01
N THR A 3 -13.39 -0.96 1.11
CA THR A 3 -12.95 -1.84 0.03
C THR A 3 -11.63 -2.51 0.41
N PHE A 4 -11.59 -3.84 0.43
CA PHE A 4 -10.44 -4.65 0.79
C PHE A 4 -9.77 -5.19 -0.47
N ILE A 5 -8.59 -4.64 -0.80
CA ILE A 5 -7.81 -4.97 -1.99
C ILE A 5 -6.78 -6.05 -1.63
N TYR A 6 -6.80 -7.19 -2.30
CA TYR A 6 -5.87 -8.30 -2.06
C TYR A 6 -5.40 -8.94 -3.37
N ASP A 7 -4.33 -9.73 -3.37
CA ASP A 7 -3.88 -10.50 -4.55
C ASP A 7 -3.65 -11.99 -4.26
N SER A 8 -3.44 -12.34 -2.99
CA SER A 8 -3.50 -13.68 -2.42
C SER A 8 -4.04 -13.56 -1.01
N ILE A 9 -4.86 -14.52 -0.59
CA ILE A 9 -5.43 -14.53 0.76
C ILE A 9 -4.58 -15.47 1.62
N SER A 10 -3.79 -14.92 2.54
CA SER A 10 -3.15 -15.70 3.60
C SER A 10 -3.99 -15.67 4.88
N TRP A 11 -3.44 -16.15 5.99
CA TRP A 11 -4.13 -16.17 7.27
C TRP A 11 -4.47 -14.76 7.76
N GLU A 12 -3.55 -13.80 7.55
CA GLU A 12 -3.70 -12.40 7.95
C GLU A 12 -4.92 -11.75 7.27
N GLU A 13 -5.10 -11.90 5.96
CA GLU A 13 -6.27 -11.35 5.27
C GLU A 13 -7.57 -11.99 5.75
N LYS A 14 -7.58 -13.31 6.04
CA LYS A 14 -8.77 -13.99 6.56
C LYS A 14 -9.18 -13.44 7.92
N GLU A 15 -8.22 -13.28 8.83
CA GLU A 15 -8.51 -12.75 10.17
C GLU A 15 -8.89 -11.27 10.13
N LEU A 16 -8.29 -10.46 9.25
CA LEU A 16 -8.70 -9.07 9.06
C LEU A 16 -10.13 -8.97 8.52
N ILE A 17 -10.48 -9.76 7.48
CA ILE A 17 -11.83 -9.79 6.91
C ILE A 17 -12.84 -10.20 7.99
N LYS A 18 -12.54 -11.26 8.73
CA LYS A 18 -13.39 -11.76 9.82
C LYS A 18 -13.58 -10.71 10.92
N GLY A 19 -12.49 -10.08 11.38
CA GLY A 19 -12.55 -9.02 12.39
C GLY A 19 -13.41 -7.84 11.94
N LEU A 20 -13.20 -7.37 10.71
CA LEU A 20 -14.00 -6.27 10.13
C LEU A 20 -15.49 -6.64 10.00
N GLN A 21 -15.80 -7.89 9.62
CA GLN A 21 -17.17 -8.38 9.56
C GLN A 21 -17.84 -8.48 10.94
N LEU A 22 -17.12 -8.93 11.96
CA LEU A 22 -17.61 -8.99 13.35
C LEU A 22 -17.93 -7.60 13.91
N GLU A 23 -17.17 -6.58 13.50
CA GLU A 23 -17.42 -5.16 13.81
C GLU A 23 -18.57 -4.55 12.96
N GLY A 24 -19.25 -5.34 12.13
CA GLY A 24 -20.35 -4.88 11.28
C GLY A 24 -19.93 -4.01 10.10
N VAL A 25 -18.65 -4.01 9.72
CA VAL A 25 -18.16 -3.24 8.57
C VAL A 25 -18.61 -3.89 7.27
N LYS A 26 -19.34 -3.15 6.44
CA LYS A 26 -19.66 -3.57 5.06
C LYS A 26 -18.39 -3.56 4.21
N LEU A 27 -17.90 -4.76 3.86
CA LEU A 27 -16.72 -4.97 3.02
C LEU A 27 -17.09 -5.20 1.56
N ASN A 28 -16.33 -4.55 0.67
CA ASN A 28 -16.22 -4.91 -0.74
C ASN A 28 -14.86 -5.59 -0.96
N LEU A 29 -14.83 -6.86 -1.35
CA LEU A 29 -13.58 -7.60 -1.56
C LEU A 29 -13.17 -7.50 -3.03
N VAL A 30 -11.95 -7.03 -3.30
CA VAL A 30 -11.45 -6.83 -4.67
C VAL A 30 -10.12 -7.55 -4.83
N ASN A 31 -10.08 -8.52 -5.74
CA ASN A 31 -8.84 -9.16 -6.14
C ASN A 31 -8.10 -8.27 -7.15
N ALA A 32 -6.96 -7.74 -6.76
CA ALA A 32 -6.11 -6.86 -7.55
C ALA A 32 -5.55 -7.52 -8.82
N LYS A 33 -5.52 -8.86 -8.89
CA LYS A 33 -5.10 -9.60 -10.10
C LYS A 33 -6.17 -9.58 -11.19
N ASP A 34 -7.43 -9.54 -10.79
CA ASP A 34 -8.58 -9.68 -11.68
C ASP A 34 -9.25 -8.32 -11.95
N ASN A 35 -8.90 -7.30 -11.18
CA ASN A 35 -9.42 -5.94 -11.31
C ASN A 35 -8.41 -5.04 -12.04
N ALA A 36 -8.78 -4.60 -13.24
CA ALA A 36 -8.03 -3.57 -13.96
C ALA A 36 -8.51 -2.18 -13.54
N LEU A 37 -7.57 -1.28 -13.26
CA LEU A 37 -7.86 0.12 -12.94
C LEU A 37 -7.67 0.99 -14.18
N ASN A 38 -8.65 1.85 -14.46
CA ASN A 38 -8.53 2.84 -15.53
C ASN A 38 -7.85 4.11 -14.99
N LEU A 39 -6.56 4.29 -15.30
CA LEU A 39 -5.77 5.42 -14.82
C LEU A 39 -6.30 6.78 -15.31
N THR A 40 -6.94 6.84 -16.47
CA THR A 40 -7.37 8.09 -17.12
C THR A 40 -8.88 8.24 -17.15
N GLY A 41 -9.61 7.27 -16.62
CA GLY A 41 -11.08 7.23 -16.62
C GLY A 41 -11.67 7.28 -15.23
N LYS A 42 -12.96 6.96 -15.13
CA LYS A 42 -13.61 6.81 -13.83
C LYS A 42 -13.23 5.48 -13.20
N LEU A 43 -12.98 5.51 -11.90
CA LEU A 43 -12.88 4.32 -11.06
C LEU A 43 -14.21 4.10 -10.35
N ASP A 44 -14.73 2.88 -10.43
CA ASP A 44 -15.93 2.48 -9.69
C ASP A 44 -15.52 1.96 -8.31
N PHE A 45 -15.17 2.89 -7.44
CA PHE A 45 -14.70 2.61 -6.08
C PHE A 45 -15.43 3.52 -5.10
N GLU A 46 -15.98 2.91 -4.06
CA GLU A 46 -16.68 3.62 -3.01
C GLU A 46 -15.97 3.43 -1.66
N GLY A 47 -15.94 4.52 -0.88
CA GLY A 47 -15.38 4.53 0.47
C GLY A 47 -13.86 4.46 0.50
N THR A 48 -13.32 4.08 1.67
CA THR A 48 -11.88 3.93 1.88
C THR A 48 -11.41 2.57 1.36
N ALA A 49 -10.22 2.50 0.78
CA ALA A 49 -9.59 1.25 0.37
C ALA A 49 -8.49 0.83 1.35
N ILE A 50 -8.52 -0.41 1.83
CA ILE A 50 -7.41 -1.04 2.54
C ILE A 50 -6.62 -1.93 1.58
N ILE A 51 -5.32 -1.67 1.48
CA ILE A 51 -4.40 -2.27 0.50
C ILE A 51 -3.62 -3.40 1.17
N ARG A 52 -3.92 -4.64 0.78
CA ARG A 52 -3.41 -5.88 1.37
C ARG A 52 -2.81 -6.83 0.33
N CYS A 53 -2.26 -6.30 -0.76
CA CYS A 53 -1.54 -7.12 -1.72
C CYS A 53 -0.18 -7.56 -1.17
N MET A 54 0.18 -8.82 -1.41
CA MET A 54 1.52 -9.37 -1.14
C MET A 54 2.59 -8.72 -2.02
N SER A 55 2.24 -8.30 -3.24
CA SER A 55 3.16 -7.54 -4.09
C SER A 55 3.23 -6.07 -3.66
N SER A 56 4.40 -5.64 -3.20
CA SER A 56 4.66 -4.23 -2.87
C SER A 56 4.42 -3.29 -4.06
N ARG A 57 4.77 -3.70 -5.28
CA ARG A 57 4.50 -2.93 -6.50
C ARG A 57 3.00 -2.76 -6.76
N ARG A 58 2.20 -3.83 -6.59
CA ARG A 58 0.74 -3.72 -6.73
C ARG A 58 0.18 -2.77 -5.67
N SER A 59 0.58 -2.93 -4.41
CA SER A 59 0.14 -2.04 -3.33
C SER A 59 0.48 -0.58 -3.62
N LEU A 60 1.70 -0.31 -4.12
CA LEU A 60 2.14 1.03 -4.49
C LEU A 60 1.30 1.63 -5.63
N TYR A 61 1.07 0.88 -6.71
CA TYR A 61 0.29 1.39 -7.84
C TYR A 61 -1.20 1.50 -7.53
N TYR A 62 -1.79 0.53 -6.81
CA TYR A 62 -3.18 0.63 -6.37
C TYR A 62 -3.40 1.85 -5.48
N SER A 63 -2.54 2.06 -4.48
CA SER A 63 -2.65 3.24 -3.60
C SER A 63 -2.52 4.54 -4.39
N TYR A 64 -1.53 4.65 -5.28
CA TYR A 64 -1.35 5.83 -6.14
C TYR A 64 -2.57 6.12 -7.02
N ILE A 65 -3.07 5.11 -7.74
CA ILE A 65 -4.16 5.26 -8.70
C ILE A 65 -5.47 5.60 -7.98
N LEU A 66 -5.75 4.96 -6.85
CA LEU A 66 -6.96 5.27 -6.07
C LEU A 66 -6.88 6.69 -5.49
N GLU A 67 -5.74 7.07 -4.91
CA GLU A 67 -5.56 8.42 -4.35
C GLU A 67 -5.63 9.52 -5.40
N SER A 68 -5.11 9.29 -6.61
CA SER A 68 -5.21 10.26 -7.72
C SER A 68 -6.66 10.51 -8.17
N HIS A 69 -7.58 9.60 -7.81
CA HIS A 69 -9.02 9.73 -8.04
C HIS A 69 -9.78 10.15 -6.77
N GLY A 70 -9.08 10.62 -5.74
CA GLY A 70 -9.69 11.12 -4.49
C GLY A 70 -10.14 10.03 -3.52
N ILE A 71 -9.78 8.77 -3.77
CA ILE A 71 -10.12 7.64 -2.90
C ILE A 71 -9.03 7.49 -1.84
N LYS A 72 -9.43 7.57 -0.56
CA LYS A 72 -8.50 7.39 0.56
C LYS A 72 -8.02 5.95 0.62
N THR A 73 -6.70 5.74 0.78
CA THR A 73 -6.13 4.40 0.93
C THR A 73 -5.41 4.19 2.26
N ILE A 74 -5.39 2.93 2.72
CA ILE A 74 -4.70 2.48 3.93
C ILE A 74 -3.82 1.27 3.57
N ASN A 75 -2.50 1.33 3.66
CA ASN A 75 -1.70 2.54 3.88
C ASN A 75 -1.73 3.44 2.63
N SER A 76 -1.40 4.72 2.84
CA SER A 76 -1.35 5.70 1.75
C SER A 76 -0.24 5.41 0.74
N PHE A 77 -0.34 5.97 -0.47
CA PHE A 77 0.74 5.90 -1.47
C PHE A 77 2.06 6.38 -0.88
N ASN A 78 2.06 7.51 -0.19
CA ASN A 78 3.27 8.08 0.40
C ASN A 78 3.89 7.14 1.44
N THR A 79 3.07 6.52 2.28
CA THR A 79 3.53 5.52 3.25
C THR A 79 4.13 4.31 2.54
N CYS A 80 3.45 3.76 1.53
CA CYS A 80 3.96 2.64 0.74
C CYS A 80 5.28 2.98 0.01
N ASN A 81 5.38 4.19 -0.53
CA ASN A 81 6.56 4.67 -1.25
C ASN A 81 7.77 4.82 -0.31
N ILE A 82 7.57 5.42 0.87
CA ILE A 82 8.64 5.60 1.86
C ILE A 82 9.04 4.26 2.46
N ALA A 83 8.09 3.51 3.03
CA ALA A 83 8.36 2.26 3.75
C ALA A 83 8.84 1.12 2.83
N GLY A 84 8.42 1.14 1.55
CA GLY A 84 8.81 0.15 0.55
C GLY A 84 10.22 0.34 0.00
N ASN A 85 10.90 1.45 0.32
CA ASN A 85 12.25 1.75 -0.16
C ASN A 85 13.17 2.09 1.02
N LYS A 86 14.23 1.30 1.22
CA LYS A 86 15.17 1.49 2.33
C LYS A 86 15.93 2.81 2.26
N VAL A 87 16.28 3.29 1.07
CA VAL A 87 16.94 4.60 0.90
C VAL A 87 16.00 5.71 1.40
N PHE A 88 14.72 5.64 1.03
CA PHE A 88 13.74 6.63 1.45
C PHE A 88 13.41 6.51 2.93
N THR A 89 13.19 5.29 3.43
CA THR A 89 12.95 5.03 4.86
C THR A 89 14.09 5.56 5.72
N THR A 90 15.33 5.14 5.45
CA THR A 90 16.49 5.57 6.24
C THR A 90 16.67 7.08 6.19
N SER A 91 16.55 7.70 5.01
CA SER A 91 16.64 9.17 4.88
C SER A 91 15.53 9.87 5.65
N TYR A 92 14.29 9.37 5.59
CA TYR A 92 13.14 9.94 6.30
C TYR A 92 13.32 9.86 7.82
N LEU A 93 13.77 8.72 8.34
CA LEU A 93 14.05 8.53 9.77
C LEU A 93 15.16 9.47 10.26
N TYR A 94 16.29 9.51 9.54
CA TYR A 94 17.43 10.37 9.87
C TYR A 94 17.03 11.85 9.90
N LYS A 95 16.31 12.34 8.87
CA LYS A 95 15.85 13.74 8.80
C LYS A 95 14.91 14.13 9.95
N ASN A 96 14.23 13.16 10.57
CA ASN A 96 13.35 13.37 11.71
C ASN A 96 14.02 13.06 13.06
N GLY A 97 15.34 12.93 13.11
CA GLY A 97 16.10 12.73 14.36
C GLY A 97 15.98 11.33 14.97
N ILE A 98 15.48 10.35 14.21
CA ILE A 98 15.42 8.95 14.66
C ILE A 98 16.77 8.29 14.37
N LYS A 99 17.36 7.63 15.38
CA LYS A 99 18.66 6.94 15.24
C LYS A 99 18.57 5.81 14.22
N THR A 100 19.42 5.86 13.21
CA THR A 100 19.61 4.81 12.19
C THR A 100 21.09 4.40 12.14
N PRO A 101 21.42 3.19 11.66
CA PRO A 101 22.80 2.84 11.34
C PRO A 101 23.41 3.84 10.35
N GLU A 102 24.72 4.06 10.43
CA GLU A 102 25.45 4.75 9.37
C GLU A 102 25.23 4.00 8.05
N THR A 103 24.76 4.72 7.03
CA THR A 103 24.30 4.13 5.77
C THR A 103 24.84 4.94 4.61
N LEU A 104 25.65 4.31 3.76
CA LEU A 104 26.11 4.86 2.48
C LEU A 104 25.34 4.18 1.34
N VAL A 105 25.05 4.92 0.29
CA VAL A 105 24.42 4.40 -0.94
C VAL A 105 25.42 4.55 -2.07
N SER A 106 25.84 3.41 -2.62
CA SER A 106 26.66 3.37 -3.84
C SER A 106 25.85 2.92 -5.04
N PHE A 107 26.10 3.53 -6.20
CA PHE A 107 25.47 3.21 -7.48
C PHE A 107 26.40 2.46 -8.43
N SER A 108 27.61 2.14 -8.00
CA SER A 108 28.60 1.37 -8.75
C SER A 108 29.43 0.50 -7.83
N HIS A 109 30.03 -0.56 -8.36
CA HIS A 109 30.85 -1.45 -7.55
C HIS A 109 32.09 -0.72 -6.99
N ASP A 110 32.72 0.14 -7.78
CA ASP A 110 33.96 0.83 -7.42
C ASP A 110 33.82 1.79 -6.22
N ASN A 111 32.59 2.19 -5.89
CA ASN A 111 32.28 3.11 -4.78
C ASN A 111 31.58 2.39 -3.61
N ALA A 112 31.48 1.05 -3.65
CA ALA A 112 30.79 0.24 -2.64
C ALA A 112 31.64 -0.05 -1.40
#